data_AF-A0A1F8CJE0-F1
#
_entry.id   AF-A0A1F8CJE0-F1
#
_cell.length_a   1.000
_cell.length_b   1.000
_cell.length_c   1.000
_cell.angle_alpha   90.00
_cell.angle_beta   90.00
_cell.angle_gamma   90.00
#
_symmetry.space_group_name_H-M   'P 1'
#
loop_
_entity.id
_entity.type
_entity.pdbx_description
1 polymer ?
#
loop_
_entity_poly.entity_id
_entity_poly.type
_entity_poly.pdbx_seq_one_letter_code
_entity_poly.pdbx_strand_id
1 'polypeptide(L)'
;MLFSYQIFGVLVTLLLIWIFESVQKKKVVAIIFSLFAVWLLIPSLGPPILQLSEARLAQNRLLSVNEDLPETLKWIENNVSIEKRVVDITTNAPFSGRPEEVLVKAGAFIPTFASKYRAYTLEASPEYLDLVFTLNPDVVKELRVSYVIIDSNYFQTLPEVRKNDIQNAVFFEKVFETSSPYAQWERIYRIKDEYLKEGSILSGTFKELLGFIPQDTALYIEDWRSENPWATLRKAVIFAFKDWNPYATPGSGVYLNVEAFVSIREPAKAQKFDYLVLSKDTNPNSICECKLERIWQGIGDNVKVWRVLKWQNKKIQF
;
A
#
# COMPACT_ATOMS: atom_id res chain seq x y z
N MET A 1 -22.97 34.79 -5.27
CA MET A 1 -22.67 34.47 -6.69
C MET A 1 -23.05 33.04 -7.08
N LEU A 2 -22.79 31.99 -6.30
CA LEU A 2 -23.20 30.62 -6.68
C LEU A 2 -24.73 30.42 -6.81
N PHE A 3 -25.52 31.03 -5.93
CA PHE A 3 -26.99 30.95 -5.97
C PHE A 3 -27.60 31.59 -7.22
N SER A 4 -27.02 32.67 -7.75
CA SER A 4 -27.51 33.33 -8.95
C SER A 4 -27.31 32.49 -10.21
N TYR A 5 -26.25 31.68 -10.29
CA TYR A 5 -26.03 30.76 -11.42
C TYR A 5 -26.99 29.57 -11.40
N GLN A 6 -27.31 29.04 -10.22
CA GLN A 6 -28.27 27.94 -10.08
C GLN A 6 -29.70 28.38 -10.43
N ILE A 7 -30.11 29.57 -9.96
CA ILE A 7 -31.42 30.16 -10.30
C ILE A 7 -31.50 30.48 -11.79
N PHE A 8 -30.42 31.02 -12.38
CA PHE A 8 -30.36 31.28 -13.82
C PHE A 8 -30.46 29.99 -14.65
N GLY A 9 -29.76 28.92 -14.24
CA GLY A 9 -29.85 27.61 -14.90
C GLY A 9 -31.26 27.00 -14.82
N VAL A 10 -31.94 27.11 -13.68
CA VAL A 10 -33.33 26.64 -13.53
C VAL A 10 -34.29 27.46 -14.39
N LEU A 11 -34.15 28.78 -14.40
CA LEU A 11 -34.97 29.67 -15.23
C LEU A 11 -34.76 29.43 -16.73
N VAL A 12 -33.51 29.25 -17.17
CA VAL A 12 -33.19 28.88 -18.55
C VAL A 12 -33.79 27.51 -18.88
N THR A 13 -33.67 26.52 -17.99
CA THR A 13 -34.24 25.18 -18.22
C THR A 13 -35.76 25.23 -18.35
N LEU A 14 -36.45 25.97 -17.48
CA LEU A 14 -37.90 26.16 -17.54
C LEU A 14 -38.33 26.92 -18.80
N LEU A 15 -37.57 27.94 -19.21
CA LEU A 15 -37.81 28.67 -20.46
C LEU A 15 -37.64 27.74 -21.68
N LEU A 16 -36.61 26.88 -21.67
CA LEU A 16 -36.37 25.93 -22.74
C LEU A 16 -37.48 24.86 -22.82
N ILE A 17 -37.98 24.36 -21.68
CA ILE A 17 -39.13 23.43 -21.62
C ILE A 17 -40.41 24.10 -22.14
N TRP A 18 -40.70 25.32 -21.70
CA TRP A 18 -41.87 26.08 -22.13
C TRP A 18 -41.85 26.39 -23.63
N ILE A 19 -40.67 26.80 -24.15
CA ILE A 19 -40.47 26.99 -25.58
C ILE A 19 -40.65 25.66 -26.31
N PHE A 20 -40.07 24.56 -25.83
CA PHE A 20 -40.18 23.24 -26.44
C PHE A 20 -41.63 22.76 -26.53
N GLU A 21 -42.43 22.88 -25.46
CA GLU A 21 -43.86 22.56 -25.48
C GLU A 21 -44.66 23.45 -26.45
N SER A 22 -44.34 24.74 -26.49
CA SER A 22 -44.99 25.69 -27.40
C SER A 22 -44.59 25.50 -28.88
N VAL A 23 -43.41 24.91 -29.11
CA VAL A 23 -42.78 24.69 -30.41
C VAL A 23 -43.05 23.30 -31.00
N GLN A 24 -43.42 22.30 -30.19
CA GLN A 24 -43.74 20.93 -30.65
C GLN A 24 -44.80 20.86 -31.76
N LYS A 25 -45.64 21.89 -31.91
CA LYS A 25 -46.62 21.99 -33.00
C LYS A 25 -45.98 22.22 -34.38
N LYS A 26 -44.69 22.55 -34.47
CA LYS A 26 -43.94 22.74 -35.72
C LYS A 26 -42.61 21.96 -35.67
N LYS A 27 -42.61 20.75 -36.22
CA LYS A 27 -41.47 19.80 -36.22
C LYS A 27 -40.11 20.42 -36.57
N VAL A 28 -40.08 21.36 -37.52
CA VAL A 28 -38.85 22.04 -37.96
C VAL A 28 -38.23 22.90 -36.86
N VAL A 29 -39.07 23.61 -36.09
CA VAL A 29 -38.60 24.52 -35.04
C VAL A 29 -38.09 23.73 -33.84
N ALA A 30 -38.68 22.57 -33.53
CA ALA A 30 -38.18 21.65 -32.51
C ALA A 30 -36.81 21.08 -32.86
N ILE A 31 -36.55 20.76 -34.14
CA ILE A 31 -35.25 20.28 -34.61
C ILE A 31 -34.19 21.38 -34.50
N ILE A 32 -34.49 22.59 -34.99
CA ILE A 32 -33.57 23.75 -34.91
C ILE A 32 -33.22 24.05 -33.46
N PHE A 33 -34.22 24.03 -32.57
CA PHE A 33 -34.01 24.25 -31.15
C PHE A 33 -33.19 23.14 -30.48
N SER A 34 -33.44 21.87 -30.83
CA SER A 34 -32.64 20.75 -30.33
C SER A 34 -31.18 20.87 -30.78
N LEU A 35 -30.94 21.25 -32.04
CA LEU A 35 -29.60 21.53 -32.55
C LEU A 35 -28.94 22.71 -31.82
N PHE A 36 -29.68 23.77 -31.54
CA PHE A 36 -29.20 24.92 -30.78
C PHE A 36 -28.88 24.57 -29.32
N ALA A 37 -29.72 23.75 -28.67
CA ALA A 37 -29.48 23.27 -27.31
C ALA A 37 -28.24 22.37 -27.25
N VAL A 38 -28.07 21.45 -28.22
CA VAL A 38 -26.87 20.63 -28.35
C VAL A 38 -25.64 21.49 -28.60
N TRP A 39 -25.74 22.52 -29.45
CA TRP A 39 -24.66 23.46 -29.72
C TRP A 39 -24.26 24.31 -28.50
N LEU A 40 -25.19 24.61 -27.59
CA LEU A 40 -24.90 25.29 -26.32
C LEU A 40 -24.34 24.33 -25.25
N LEU A 41 -24.87 23.10 -25.18
CA LEU A 41 -24.51 22.14 -24.14
C LEU A 41 -23.15 21.48 -24.41
N ILE A 42 -22.78 21.19 -25.67
CA ILE A 42 -21.50 20.54 -26.00
C ILE A 42 -20.29 21.37 -25.53
N PRO A 43 -20.19 22.70 -25.78
CA PRO A 43 -19.07 23.50 -25.30
C PRO A 43 -19.05 23.67 -23.77
N SER A 44 -20.22 23.60 -23.11
CA SER A 44 -20.34 23.79 -21.66
C SER A 44 -20.10 22.52 -20.86
N LEU A 45 -20.51 21.36 -21.39
CA LEU A 45 -20.41 20.06 -20.71
C LEU A 45 -19.25 19.21 -21.24
N GLY A 46 -18.83 19.42 -22.49
CA GLY A 46 -17.75 18.68 -23.13
C GLY A 46 -16.42 18.80 -22.38
N PRO A 47 -15.88 20.02 -22.14
CA PRO A 47 -14.60 20.16 -21.46
C PRO A 47 -14.59 19.60 -20.03
N PRO A 48 -15.62 19.84 -19.17
CA PRO A 48 -15.68 19.19 -17.85
C PRO A 48 -15.77 17.67 -17.91
N ILE A 49 -16.55 17.10 -18.85
CA ILE A 49 -16.66 15.64 -19.02
C ILE A 49 -15.35 15.05 -19.52
N LEU A 50 -14.70 15.68 -20.49
CA LEU A 50 -13.38 15.27 -20.98
C LEU A 50 -12.35 15.34 -19.87
N GLN A 51 -12.30 16.44 -19.11
CA GLN A 51 -11.39 16.59 -17.97
C GLN A 51 -11.67 15.56 -16.87
N LEU A 52 -12.93 15.24 -16.58
CA LEU A 52 -13.30 14.16 -15.66
C LEU A 52 -12.92 12.78 -16.21
N SER A 53 -13.04 12.55 -17.52
CA SER A 53 -12.67 11.29 -18.16
C SER A 53 -11.16 11.09 -18.22
N GLU A 54 -10.41 12.13 -18.57
CA GLU A 54 -8.94 12.15 -18.58
C GLU A 54 -8.40 12.03 -17.16
N ALA A 55 -8.96 12.77 -16.19
CA ALA A 55 -8.58 12.63 -14.79
C ALA A 55 -8.91 11.24 -14.25
N ARG A 56 -10.05 10.65 -14.61
CA ARG A 56 -10.40 9.26 -14.22
C ARG A 56 -9.52 8.23 -14.90
N LEU A 57 -9.19 8.39 -16.18
CA LEU A 57 -8.29 7.50 -16.91
C LEU A 57 -6.86 7.60 -16.35
N ALA A 58 -6.38 8.81 -16.08
CA ALA A 58 -5.08 9.06 -15.45
C ALA A 58 -5.03 8.55 -14.00
N GLN A 59 -6.15 8.53 -13.29
CA GLN A 59 -6.26 7.95 -11.94
C GLN A 59 -6.53 6.43 -11.97
N ASN A 60 -6.97 5.87 -13.09
CA ASN A 60 -7.20 4.45 -13.22
C ASN A 60 -5.88 3.75 -13.55
N ARG A 61 -5.08 3.57 -12.51
CA ARG A 61 -3.75 2.96 -12.60
C ARG A 61 -3.75 1.50 -13.10
N LEU A 62 -4.94 0.89 -13.25
CA LEU A 62 -5.13 -0.44 -13.83
C LEU A 62 -5.19 -0.45 -15.36
N LEU A 63 -5.21 0.71 -16.01
CA LEU A 63 -5.14 0.81 -17.46
C LEU A 63 -3.69 1.05 -17.88
N SER A 64 -3.05 0.02 -18.41
CA SER A 64 -1.72 0.13 -19.02
C SER A 64 -1.78 1.12 -20.19
N VAL A 65 -1.01 2.20 -20.10
CA VAL A 65 -0.57 2.95 -21.28
C VAL A 65 0.50 2.09 -21.95
N ASN A 66 0.49 2.02 -23.29
CA ASN A 66 1.44 1.26 -24.11
C ASN A 66 2.89 1.73 -23.87
N GLU A 67 3.50 1.26 -22.79
CA GLU A 67 4.92 1.43 -22.47
C GLU A 67 5.65 0.11 -22.73
N ASP A 68 6.87 0.21 -23.26
CA ASP A 68 7.76 -0.93 -23.38
C ASP A 68 8.00 -1.57 -22.01
N LEU A 69 7.53 -2.82 -21.85
CA LEU A 69 7.73 -3.58 -20.61
C LEU A 69 9.23 -3.82 -20.36
N PRO A 70 9.71 -3.68 -19.11
CA PRO A 70 11.02 -4.18 -18.68
C PRO A 70 11.18 -5.67 -19.03
N GLU A 71 12.40 -6.12 -19.32
CA GLU A 71 12.67 -7.51 -19.73
C GLU A 71 12.14 -8.55 -18.73
N THR A 72 12.23 -8.25 -17.42
CA THR A 72 11.67 -9.10 -16.35
C THR A 72 10.15 -9.24 -16.47
N LEU A 73 9.44 -8.14 -16.73
CA LEU A 73 7.98 -8.17 -16.90
C LEU A 73 7.58 -8.88 -18.20
N LYS A 74 8.32 -8.65 -19.30
CA LYS A 74 8.14 -9.39 -20.57
C LYS A 74 8.32 -10.89 -20.36
N TRP A 75 9.33 -11.31 -19.58
CA TRP A 75 9.54 -12.72 -19.30
C TRP A 75 8.37 -13.31 -18.49
N ILE A 76 7.89 -12.59 -17.47
CA ILE A 76 6.76 -13.02 -16.62
C ILE A 76 5.51 -13.23 -17.47
N GLU A 77 5.13 -12.23 -18.26
CA GLU A 77 3.96 -12.28 -19.14
C GLU A 77 3.97 -13.51 -20.06
N ASN A 78 5.14 -13.88 -20.58
CA ASN A 78 5.30 -14.98 -21.54
C ASN A 78 5.47 -16.37 -20.91
N ASN A 79 5.90 -16.47 -19.64
CA ASN A 79 6.34 -17.75 -19.05
C ASN A 79 5.61 -18.13 -17.76
N VAL A 80 4.90 -17.21 -17.12
CA VAL A 80 4.25 -17.45 -15.83
C VAL A 80 2.74 -17.56 -16.03
N SER A 81 2.17 -18.70 -15.63
CA SER A 81 0.71 -18.88 -15.63
C SER A 81 0.04 -17.95 -14.63
N ILE A 82 -1.17 -17.48 -14.95
CA ILE A 82 -1.98 -16.57 -14.11
C ILE A 82 -2.26 -17.10 -12.70
N GLU A 83 -2.22 -18.43 -12.50
CA GLU A 83 -2.40 -19.06 -11.20
C GLU A 83 -1.16 -18.96 -10.30
N LYS A 84 0.01 -18.72 -10.89
CA LYS A 84 1.27 -18.58 -10.17
C LYS A 84 1.42 -17.15 -9.67
N ARG A 85 1.95 -17.06 -8.45
CA ARG A 85 2.10 -15.80 -7.75
C ARG A 85 3.52 -15.31 -7.84
N VAL A 86 3.69 -14.07 -8.31
CA VAL A 86 4.99 -13.42 -8.44
C VAL A 86 5.07 -12.29 -7.42
N VAL A 87 6.17 -12.18 -6.71
CA VAL A 87 6.44 -11.07 -5.79
C VAL A 87 7.68 -10.32 -6.22
N ASP A 88 7.59 -8.99 -6.18
CA ASP A 88 8.73 -8.11 -6.36
C ASP A 88 9.36 -7.76 -5.00
N ILE A 89 10.60 -8.20 -4.80
CA ILE A 89 11.45 -7.84 -3.65
C ILE A 89 12.73 -7.17 -4.17
N THR A 90 12.55 -6.01 -4.79
CA THR A 90 13.64 -5.15 -5.29
C THR A 90 13.95 -4.02 -4.31
N THR A 91 15.00 -3.24 -4.59
CA THR A 91 15.43 -2.09 -3.79
C THR A 91 14.33 -1.03 -3.67
N ASN A 92 13.48 -0.96 -4.69
CA ASN A 92 12.39 -0.01 -4.73
C ASN A 92 11.10 -0.58 -4.10
N ALA A 93 11.01 -1.90 -3.84
CA ALA A 93 9.92 -2.49 -3.10
C ALA A 93 10.12 -2.29 -1.57
N PRO A 94 9.05 -2.12 -0.78
CA PRO A 94 7.64 -1.97 -1.15
C PRO A 94 7.25 -0.55 -1.61
N PHE A 95 8.21 0.36 -1.75
CA PHE A 95 7.98 1.82 -1.74
C PHE A 95 7.63 2.45 -3.09
N SER A 96 8.02 1.84 -4.22
CA SER A 96 7.68 2.28 -5.57
C SER A 96 6.58 1.40 -6.14
N GLY A 97 5.66 1.96 -6.93
CA GLY A 97 4.50 1.28 -7.57
C GLY A 97 4.83 0.13 -8.54
N ARG A 98 5.96 -0.55 -8.37
CA ARG A 98 6.41 -1.68 -9.15
C ARG A 98 5.58 -2.95 -8.92
N PRO A 99 5.06 -3.25 -7.71
CA PRO A 99 4.02 -4.28 -7.58
C PRO A 99 2.79 -3.95 -8.43
N GLU A 100 2.38 -2.68 -8.47
CA GLU A 100 1.30 -2.25 -9.37
C GLU A 100 1.67 -2.48 -10.85
N GLU A 101 2.91 -2.20 -11.27
CA GLU A 101 3.38 -2.50 -12.62
C GLU A 101 3.37 -4.00 -12.96
N VAL A 102 3.86 -4.87 -12.07
CA VAL A 102 3.84 -6.34 -12.30
C VAL A 102 2.39 -6.84 -12.48
N LEU A 103 1.44 -6.31 -11.72
CA LEU A 103 0.03 -6.70 -11.83
C LEU A 103 -0.60 -6.17 -13.12
N VAL A 104 -0.48 -4.86 -13.36
CA VAL A 104 -1.19 -4.15 -14.43
C VAL A 104 -0.57 -4.44 -15.78
N LYS A 105 0.76 -4.52 -15.84
CA LYS A 105 1.52 -4.60 -17.09
C LYS A 105 1.89 -6.02 -17.50
N ALA A 106 2.14 -6.92 -16.54
CA ALA A 106 2.46 -8.33 -16.84
C ALA A 106 1.29 -9.30 -16.60
N GLY A 107 0.15 -8.81 -16.07
CA GLY A 107 -1.03 -9.65 -15.80
C GLY A 107 -0.80 -10.71 -14.72
N ALA A 108 0.26 -10.59 -13.92
CA ALA A 108 0.64 -11.59 -12.94
C ALA A 108 -0.02 -11.32 -11.59
N PHE A 109 -0.51 -12.38 -10.92
CA PHE A 109 -1.07 -12.24 -9.58
C PHE A 109 0.03 -11.95 -8.56
N ILE A 110 -0.11 -10.85 -7.83
CA ILE A 110 0.81 -10.47 -6.76
C ILE A 110 0.12 -10.67 -5.42
N PRO A 111 0.66 -11.53 -4.54
CA PRO A 111 0.15 -11.65 -3.21
C PRO A 111 0.66 -10.47 -2.39
N THR A 112 -0.15 -9.43 -2.30
CA THR A 112 0.04 -8.38 -1.30
C THR A 112 -0.62 -8.75 0.02
N PHE A 113 -1.49 -9.78 0.08
CA PHE A 113 -2.22 -10.19 1.29
C PHE A 113 -2.45 -11.71 1.36
N ALA A 114 -2.64 -12.22 2.57
CA ALA A 114 -3.08 -13.59 2.80
C ALA A 114 -4.53 -13.81 2.33
N SER A 115 -4.88 -15.04 1.91
CA SER A 115 -6.21 -15.36 1.36
C SER A 115 -7.38 -15.26 2.36
N LYS A 116 -7.09 -15.01 3.64
CA LYS A 116 -8.08 -14.85 4.72
C LYS A 116 -8.81 -13.50 4.70
N TYR A 117 -8.36 -12.56 3.86
CA TYR A 117 -8.82 -11.18 3.80
C TYR A 117 -9.63 -10.91 2.51
N ARG A 118 -10.77 -10.16 2.55
CA ARG A 118 -11.68 -10.08 1.38
C ARG A 118 -11.49 -8.89 0.41
N ALA A 119 -10.85 -7.78 0.77
CA ALA A 119 -10.58 -6.68 -0.18
C ALA A 119 -9.51 -5.69 0.31
N TYR A 120 -8.44 -5.47 -0.47
CA TYR A 120 -7.36 -4.53 -0.14
C TYR A 120 -6.72 -3.87 -1.38
N THR A 121 -6.09 -2.73 -1.16
CA THR A 121 -5.32 -1.97 -2.15
C THR A 121 -3.99 -2.66 -2.48
N LEU A 122 -3.23 -2.12 -3.45
CA LEU A 122 -1.87 -2.57 -3.75
C LEU A 122 -0.82 -2.10 -2.71
N GLU A 123 -1.26 -1.51 -1.59
CA GLU A 123 -0.36 -1.11 -0.51
C GLU A 123 0.18 -2.32 0.25
N ALA A 124 1.37 -2.18 0.82
CA ALA A 124 2.08 -3.26 1.49
C ALA A 124 1.41 -3.67 2.80
N SER A 125 0.86 -4.88 2.84
CA SER A 125 0.38 -5.53 4.07
C SER A 125 1.53 -5.90 5.02
N PRO A 126 1.26 -6.19 6.30
CA PRO A 126 2.25 -6.76 7.19
C PRO A 126 2.90 -8.03 6.62
N GLU A 127 2.11 -8.94 6.05
CA GLU A 127 2.62 -10.18 5.47
C GLU A 127 3.52 -9.92 4.25
N TYR A 128 3.17 -8.93 3.41
CA TYR A 128 4.00 -8.54 2.27
C TYR A 128 5.32 -7.91 2.73
N LEU A 129 5.29 -7.04 3.74
CA LEU A 129 6.51 -6.48 4.30
C LEU A 129 7.37 -7.56 4.97
N ASP A 130 6.77 -8.50 5.68
CA ASP A 130 7.49 -9.64 6.25
C ASP A 130 8.18 -10.44 5.15
N LEU A 131 7.52 -10.67 4.03
CA LEU A 131 8.13 -11.31 2.87
C LEU A 131 9.29 -10.47 2.30
N VAL A 132 9.10 -9.15 2.14
CA VAL A 132 10.12 -8.22 1.61
C VAL A 132 11.33 -8.08 2.53
N PHE A 133 11.20 -8.24 3.84
CA PHE A 133 12.37 -8.09 4.72
C PHE A 133 13.00 -9.42 5.12
N THR A 134 12.23 -10.50 5.15
CA THR A 134 12.68 -11.77 5.73
C THR A 134 12.78 -12.89 4.70
N LEU A 135 11.94 -12.84 3.65
CA LEU A 135 11.67 -13.94 2.72
C LEU A 135 11.31 -15.26 3.42
N ASN A 136 10.83 -15.25 4.67
CA ASN A 136 10.64 -16.45 5.47
C ASN A 136 9.73 -17.50 4.78
N PRO A 137 10.08 -18.80 4.86
CA PRO A 137 9.29 -19.90 4.28
C PRO A 137 7.82 -19.93 4.68
N ASP A 138 7.48 -19.58 5.93
CA ASP A 138 6.11 -19.60 6.42
C ASP A 138 5.26 -18.48 5.78
N VAL A 139 5.84 -17.29 5.60
CA VAL A 139 5.21 -16.17 4.90
C VAL A 139 5.06 -16.45 3.41
N VAL A 140 6.10 -17.02 2.77
CA VAL A 140 6.05 -17.48 1.38
C VAL A 140 4.90 -18.46 1.16
N LYS A 141 4.75 -19.42 2.09
CA LYS A 141 3.67 -20.42 2.07
C LYS A 141 2.29 -19.80 2.30
N GLU A 142 2.16 -18.90 3.27
CA GLU A 142 0.91 -18.18 3.58
C GLU A 142 0.42 -17.34 2.38
N LEU A 143 1.35 -16.65 1.73
CA LEU A 143 1.10 -15.84 0.53
C LEU A 143 1.09 -16.65 -0.77
N ARG A 144 1.39 -17.96 -0.72
CA ARG A 144 1.47 -18.89 -1.86
C ARG A 144 2.37 -18.39 -3.00
N VAL A 145 3.48 -17.75 -2.65
CA VAL A 145 4.43 -17.17 -3.62
C VAL A 145 5.14 -18.29 -4.39
N SER A 146 5.16 -18.18 -5.72
CA SER A 146 5.82 -19.14 -6.60
C SER A 146 7.14 -18.59 -7.15
N TYR A 147 7.21 -17.29 -7.41
CA TYR A 147 8.36 -16.61 -7.98
C TYR A 147 8.68 -15.33 -7.22
N VAL A 148 9.96 -15.00 -7.13
CA VAL A 148 10.44 -13.72 -6.60
C VAL A 148 11.35 -13.03 -7.59
N ILE A 149 11.16 -11.72 -7.73
CA ILE A 149 12.05 -10.83 -8.49
C ILE A 149 12.98 -10.16 -7.49
N ILE A 150 14.29 -10.29 -7.71
CA ILE A 150 15.33 -9.70 -6.86
C ILE A 150 16.26 -8.89 -7.76
N ASP A 151 16.60 -7.67 -7.33
CA ASP A 151 17.69 -6.91 -7.95
C ASP A 151 19.01 -7.07 -7.17
N SER A 152 20.12 -6.76 -7.84
CA SER A 152 21.45 -6.88 -7.27
C SER A 152 21.66 -6.04 -6.02
N ASN A 153 21.04 -4.86 -5.93
CA ASN A 153 21.23 -3.91 -4.83
C ASN A 153 20.52 -4.40 -3.56
N TYR A 154 19.27 -4.82 -3.69
CA TYR A 154 18.50 -5.42 -2.61
C TYR A 154 19.12 -6.74 -2.16
N PHE A 155 19.63 -7.56 -3.10
CA PHE A 155 20.36 -8.76 -2.72
C PHE A 155 21.53 -8.47 -1.76
N GLN A 156 22.21 -7.32 -1.89
CA GLN A 156 23.30 -6.95 -0.98
C GLN A 156 22.82 -6.59 0.43
N THR A 157 21.58 -6.12 0.59
CA THR A 157 21.03 -5.72 1.90
C THR A 157 20.52 -6.92 2.70
N LEU A 158 20.32 -8.07 2.07
CA LEU A 158 19.86 -9.28 2.72
C LEU A 158 20.88 -9.84 3.72
N PRO A 159 20.43 -10.45 4.83
CA PRO A 159 21.30 -11.23 5.70
C PRO A 159 22.00 -12.37 4.94
N GLU A 160 23.22 -12.71 5.34
CA GLU A 160 24.03 -13.75 4.68
C GLU A 160 23.30 -15.10 4.57
N VAL A 161 22.53 -15.47 5.59
CA VAL A 161 21.72 -16.70 5.56
C VAL A 161 20.77 -16.69 4.36
N ARG A 162 20.09 -15.57 4.09
CA ARG A 162 19.15 -15.50 2.97
C ARG A 162 19.84 -15.40 1.62
N LYS A 163 21.01 -14.74 1.55
CA LYS A 163 21.86 -14.76 0.35
C LYS A 163 22.25 -16.19 -0.02
N ASN A 164 22.68 -16.98 0.97
CA ASN A 164 23.02 -18.39 0.79
C ASN A 164 21.82 -19.22 0.34
N ASP A 165 20.65 -18.99 0.95
CA ASP A 165 19.42 -19.68 0.54
C ASP A 165 19.07 -19.38 -0.93
N ILE A 166 19.09 -18.12 -1.35
CA ILE A 166 18.79 -17.71 -2.74
C ILE A 166 19.81 -18.30 -3.74
N GLN A 167 21.07 -18.44 -3.34
CA GLN A 167 22.11 -19.05 -4.16
C GLN A 167 22.04 -20.59 -4.20
N ASN A 168 21.31 -21.20 -3.27
CA ASN A 168 21.15 -22.64 -3.21
C ASN A 168 20.13 -23.12 -4.26
N ALA A 169 20.62 -23.83 -5.29
CA ALA A 169 19.81 -24.39 -6.36
C ALA A 169 18.74 -25.41 -5.90
N VAL A 170 18.89 -25.97 -4.70
CA VAL A 170 17.88 -26.84 -4.07
C VAL A 170 16.68 -26.01 -3.59
N PHE A 171 16.88 -24.77 -3.17
CA PHE A 171 15.83 -23.89 -2.64
C PHE A 171 15.27 -22.94 -3.71
N PHE A 172 16.13 -22.37 -4.53
CA PHE A 172 15.76 -21.38 -5.54
C PHE A 172 16.37 -21.74 -6.89
N GLU A 173 15.55 -21.67 -7.93
CA GLU A 173 16.02 -21.83 -9.31
C GLU A 173 15.92 -20.50 -10.04
N LYS A 174 17.07 -19.99 -10.48
CA LYS A 174 17.13 -18.81 -11.33
C LYS A 174 16.59 -19.16 -12.72
N VAL A 175 15.41 -18.65 -13.05
CA VAL A 175 14.73 -18.90 -14.32
C VAL A 175 14.93 -17.77 -15.33
N PHE A 176 15.34 -16.60 -14.86
CA PHE A 176 15.63 -15.44 -15.69
C PHE A 176 16.66 -14.51 -15.04
N GLU A 177 17.42 -13.79 -15.86
CA GLU A 177 18.35 -12.73 -15.46
C GLU A 177 18.40 -11.68 -16.58
N THR A 178 18.31 -10.40 -16.23
CA THR A 178 18.44 -9.31 -17.20
C THR A 178 19.85 -9.23 -17.75
N SER A 179 19.96 -8.88 -19.02
CA SER A 179 21.26 -8.61 -19.65
C SER A 179 21.70 -7.19 -19.29
N SER A 180 22.53 -7.03 -18.25
CA SER A 180 23.05 -5.72 -17.85
C SER A 180 24.58 -5.66 -17.91
N PRO A 181 25.17 -4.71 -18.66
CA PRO A 181 26.62 -4.55 -18.75
C PRO A 181 27.24 -3.92 -17.48
N TYR A 182 26.44 -3.39 -16.55
CA TYR A 182 26.90 -2.62 -15.39
C TYR A 182 26.80 -3.37 -14.05
N ALA A 183 26.79 -4.71 -14.07
CA ALA A 183 26.63 -5.57 -12.88
C ALA A 183 25.33 -5.36 -12.06
N GLN A 184 24.42 -4.50 -12.53
CA GLN A 184 23.08 -4.34 -11.98
C GLN A 184 22.13 -5.31 -12.66
N TRP A 185 21.87 -6.44 -12.03
CA TRP A 185 20.97 -7.46 -12.54
C TRP A 185 19.62 -7.41 -11.83
N GLU A 186 18.58 -7.82 -12.54
CA GLU A 186 17.33 -8.32 -11.96
C GLU A 186 17.21 -9.80 -12.31
N ARG A 187 16.88 -10.61 -11.32
CA ARG A 187 16.73 -12.06 -11.48
C ARG A 187 15.37 -12.49 -11.01
N ILE A 188 14.80 -13.44 -11.73
CA ILE A 188 13.59 -14.13 -11.32
C ILE A 188 14.01 -15.50 -10.81
N TYR A 189 13.62 -15.79 -9.57
CA TYR A 189 13.83 -17.10 -8.97
C TYR A 189 12.49 -17.79 -8.78
N ARG A 190 12.40 -19.04 -9.22
CA ARG A 190 11.34 -19.97 -8.82
C ARG A 190 11.67 -20.53 -7.44
N ILE A 191 10.74 -20.41 -6.51
CA ILE A 191 10.85 -20.98 -5.17
C ILE A 191 10.48 -22.47 -5.25
N LYS A 192 11.34 -23.35 -4.69
CA LYS A 192 11.09 -24.78 -4.64
C LYS A 192 10.49 -25.22 -3.29
N ASP A 193 9.84 -26.37 -3.28
CA ASP A 193 9.19 -26.91 -2.08
C ASP A 193 10.17 -27.22 -0.95
N GLU A 194 11.42 -27.54 -1.28
CA GLU A 194 12.50 -27.77 -0.32
C GLU A 194 12.75 -26.52 0.53
N TYR A 195 12.70 -25.32 -0.06
CA TYR A 195 12.82 -24.07 0.70
C TYR A 195 11.69 -23.91 1.73
N LEU A 196 10.48 -24.32 1.37
CA LEU A 196 9.31 -24.25 2.25
C LEU A 196 9.39 -25.20 3.44
N LYS A 197 10.28 -26.20 3.37
CA LYS A 197 10.47 -27.23 4.41
C LYS A 197 11.73 -26.97 5.25
N GLU A 198 12.81 -26.56 4.61
CA GLU A 198 14.16 -26.53 5.20
C GLU A 198 14.74 -25.12 5.34
N GLY A 199 14.11 -24.12 4.72
CA GLY A 199 14.54 -22.74 4.81
C GLY A 199 14.51 -22.21 6.25
N SER A 200 15.47 -21.35 6.58
CA SER A 200 15.56 -20.76 7.91
C SER A 200 14.49 -19.66 8.12
N ILE A 201 13.98 -19.59 9.36
CA ILE A 201 13.08 -18.53 9.81
C ILE A 201 13.92 -17.42 10.45
N LEU A 202 13.81 -16.20 9.92
CA LEU A 202 14.41 -15.01 10.48
C LEU A 202 13.42 -14.30 11.40
N SER A 203 13.92 -13.81 12.54
CA SER A 203 13.14 -12.98 13.47
C SER A 203 12.92 -11.56 12.98
N GLY A 204 11.98 -10.84 13.57
CA GLY A 204 11.70 -9.42 13.31
C GLY A 204 10.56 -9.20 12.32
N THR A 205 9.64 -10.17 12.23
CA THR A 205 8.41 -10.07 11.42
C THR A 205 7.30 -9.32 12.17
N PHE A 206 6.42 -8.63 11.45
CA PHE A 206 5.18 -8.06 11.97
C PHE A 206 4.25 -9.16 12.50
N LYS A 207 4.27 -10.36 11.93
CA LYS A 207 3.57 -11.52 12.49
C LYS A 207 4.06 -11.87 13.90
N GLU A 208 5.38 -11.89 14.13
CA GLU A 208 5.95 -12.08 15.47
C GLU A 208 5.58 -10.95 16.42
N LEU A 209 5.58 -9.71 15.92
CA LEU A 209 5.25 -8.52 16.71
C LEU A 209 3.90 -8.65 17.44
N LEU A 210 2.89 -9.27 16.81
CA LEU A 210 1.59 -9.54 17.42
C LEU A 210 1.66 -10.48 18.64
N GLY A 211 2.67 -11.35 18.71
CA GLY A 211 2.89 -12.25 19.83
C GLY A 211 3.50 -11.57 21.06
N PHE A 212 4.13 -10.40 20.91
CA PHE A 212 4.79 -9.68 22.01
C PHE A 212 3.86 -8.73 22.79
N ILE A 213 2.74 -8.35 22.19
CA ILE A 213 1.81 -7.37 22.76
C ILE A 213 0.46 -8.04 23.04
N PRO A 214 0.03 -8.19 24.30
CA PRO A 214 -1.27 -8.74 24.64
C PRO A 214 -2.42 -7.99 23.98
N GLN A 215 -3.50 -8.71 23.65
CA GLN A 215 -4.75 -8.10 23.21
C GLN A 215 -5.25 -7.09 24.27
N ASP A 216 -5.90 -6.00 23.81
CA ASP A 216 -6.46 -4.90 24.61
C ASP A 216 -5.52 -3.86 25.25
N THR A 217 -4.20 -3.95 25.05
CA THR A 217 -3.26 -2.95 25.62
C THR A 217 -3.33 -1.60 24.92
N ALA A 218 -3.08 -0.50 25.66
CA ALA A 218 -2.96 0.83 25.07
C ALA A 218 -1.62 0.98 24.34
N LEU A 219 -1.68 1.07 23.00
CA LEU A 219 -0.50 1.07 22.14
C LEU A 219 -0.30 2.46 21.54
N TYR A 220 0.84 3.11 21.80
CA TYR A 220 1.22 4.32 21.08
C TYR A 220 1.98 3.95 19.82
N ILE A 221 1.58 4.49 18.67
CA ILE A 221 2.26 4.34 17.39
C ILE A 221 2.71 5.73 16.92
N GLU A 222 4.02 5.91 16.80
CA GLU A 222 4.65 7.18 16.44
C GLU A 222 4.07 7.84 15.18
N ASP A 223 3.96 9.17 15.22
CA ASP A 223 3.54 9.99 14.09
C ASP A 223 4.60 10.09 12.96
N TRP A 224 4.12 10.17 11.72
CA TRP A 224 4.96 10.31 10.53
C TRP A 224 5.26 11.80 10.33
N ARG A 225 6.43 12.28 10.74
CA ARG A 225 6.82 13.68 10.43
C ARG A 225 8.05 13.78 9.53
N SER A 226 8.42 12.72 8.83
CA SER A 226 9.58 12.73 7.92
C SER A 226 9.42 11.79 6.74
N GLU A 227 10.21 12.04 5.69
CA GLU A 227 10.43 11.22 4.49
C GLU A 227 11.13 9.86 4.81
N ASN A 228 10.90 9.33 6.02
CA ASN A 228 11.55 8.13 6.54
C ASN A 228 10.81 6.86 6.06
N PRO A 229 11.52 5.77 5.73
CA PRO A 229 10.95 4.43 5.49
C PRO A 229 9.86 3.99 6.47
N TRP A 230 9.93 4.47 7.72
CA TRP A 230 8.91 4.28 8.76
C TRP A 230 7.49 4.69 8.33
N ALA A 231 7.32 5.74 7.53
CA ALA A 231 6.00 6.23 7.11
C ALA A 231 5.18 5.13 6.42
N THR A 232 5.82 4.29 5.60
CA THR A 232 5.18 3.17 4.91
C THR A 232 4.95 1.98 5.85
N LEU A 233 5.92 1.68 6.72
CA LEU A 233 5.82 0.57 7.69
C LEU A 233 4.72 0.81 8.73
N ARG A 234 4.48 2.07 9.10
CA ARG A 234 3.47 2.46 10.09
C ARG A 234 2.07 1.98 9.72
N LYS A 235 1.69 2.03 8.44
CA LYS A 235 0.38 1.57 7.98
C LYS A 235 0.18 0.08 8.26
N ALA A 236 1.18 -0.73 7.94
CA ALA A 236 1.16 -2.15 8.23
C ALA A 236 1.16 -2.42 9.74
N VAL A 237 1.93 -1.68 10.53
CA VAL A 237 1.89 -1.76 12.00
C VAL A 237 0.49 -1.49 12.53
N ILE A 238 -0.12 -0.37 12.13
CA ILE A 238 -1.49 -0.01 12.54
C ILE A 238 -2.47 -1.11 12.13
N PHE A 239 -2.33 -1.64 10.92
CA PHE A 239 -3.18 -2.72 10.43
C PHE A 239 -3.01 -4.01 11.22
N ALA A 240 -1.77 -4.37 11.59
CA ALA A 240 -1.48 -5.54 12.42
C ALA A 240 -2.18 -5.42 13.79
N PHE A 241 -2.23 -4.21 14.35
CA PHE A 241 -2.86 -3.90 15.63
C PHE A 241 -4.30 -3.37 15.54
N LYS A 242 -5.00 -3.59 14.41
CA LYS A 242 -6.34 -3.02 14.17
C LYS A 242 -7.39 -3.41 15.23
N ASP A 243 -7.24 -4.58 15.85
CA ASP A 243 -8.16 -5.14 16.85
C ASP A 243 -7.75 -4.80 18.30
N TRP A 244 -6.72 -3.97 18.49
CA TRP A 244 -6.23 -3.50 19.80
C TRP A 244 -6.81 -2.11 20.12
N ASN A 245 -6.20 -1.41 21.08
CA ASN A 245 -6.43 0.01 21.36
C ASN A 245 -5.27 0.89 20.82
N PRO A 246 -5.09 1.02 19.48
CA PRO A 246 -4.02 1.83 18.93
C PRO A 246 -4.30 3.33 19.04
N TYR A 247 -3.29 4.05 19.51
CA TYR A 247 -3.25 5.51 19.56
C TYR A 247 -2.22 6.03 18.58
N ALA A 248 -2.66 6.88 17.67
CA ALA A 248 -1.83 7.46 16.64
C ALA A 248 -2.40 8.80 16.20
N THR A 249 -1.54 9.77 15.91
CA THR A 249 -1.97 11.02 15.26
C THR A 249 -2.44 10.70 13.84
N PRO A 250 -3.64 11.13 13.42
CA PRO A 250 -4.14 10.91 12.07
C PRO A 250 -3.22 11.56 11.04
N GLY A 251 -2.74 10.78 10.07
CA GLY A 251 -2.00 11.28 8.91
C GLY A 251 -2.90 11.48 7.69
N SER A 252 -2.45 12.29 6.73
CA SER A 252 -3.06 12.34 5.40
C SER A 252 -2.78 11.03 4.67
N GLY A 253 -3.80 10.19 4.52
CA GLY A 253 -3.73 8.94 3.79
C GLY A 253 -5.00 8.16 4.02
N VAL A 254 -5.86 8.11 3.02
CA VAL A 254 -7.12 7.37 3.11
C VAL A 254 -6.78 5.89 3.20
N TYR A 255 -7.09 5.24 4.32
CA TYR A 255 -7.24 3.79 4.38
C TYR A 255 -8.41 3.43 3.45
N LEU A 256 -8.14 3.08 2.19
CA LEU A 256 -9.15 2.50 1.32
C LEU A 256 -9.34 1.04 1.73
N ASN A 257 -10.10 0.81 2.80
CA ASN A 257 -10.31 -0.51 3.38
C ASN A 257 -11.81 -0.83 3.40
N VAL A 258 -12.27 -1.67 2.46
CA VAL A 258 -13.68 -2.07 2.35
C VAL A 258 -14.06 -3.10 3.44
N GLU A 259 -13.08 -3.70 4.14
CA GLU A 259 -13.36 -4.67 5.22
C GLU A 259 -12.55 -4.48 6.53
N ALA A 260 -11.40 -3.80 6.51
CA ALA A 260 -10.67 -3.46 7.73
C ALA A 260 -11.06 -2.08 8.26
N PHE A 261 -12.14 -2.04 9.02
CA PHE A 261 -12.37 -0.91 9.91
C PHE A 261 -11.20 -0.84 10.90
N VAL A 262 -10.34 0.17 10.75
CA VAL A 262 -9.25 0.45 11.70
C VAL A 262 -9.71 1.61 12.56
N SER A 263 -9.94 1.36 13.86
CA SER A 263 -10.23 2.42 14.81
C SER A 263 -8.93 2.95 15.40
N ILE A 264 -8.59 4.21 15.13
CA ILE A 264 -7.40 4.88 15.68
C ILE A 264 -7.87 6.03 16.57
N ARG A 265 -7.28 6.14 17.75
CA ARG A 265 -7.55 7.25 18.69
C ARG A 265 -6.41 8.25 18.67
N GLU A 266 -6.73 9.53 18.70
CA GLU A 266 -5.70 10.56 18.89
C GLU A 266 -5.18 10.53 20.34
N PRO A 267 -3.85 10.57 20.56
CA PRO A 267 -3.29 10.56 21.91
C PRO A 267 -3.58 11.87 22.67
N ALA A 268 -4.23 11.78 23.82
CA ALA A 268 -4.41 12.91 24.72
C ALA A 268 -3.14 13.19 25.55
N LYS A 269 -2.92 14.45 25.98
CA LYS A 269 -1.71 14.86 26.73
C LYS A 269 -1.43 14.05 28.01
N ALA A 270 -2.47 13.53 28.67
CA ALA A 270 -2.35 12.73 29.90
C ALA A 270 -2.56 11.22 29.66
N GLN A 271 -2.67 10.79 28.39
CA GLN A 271 -2.88 9.40 28.05
C GLN A 271 -1.66 8.57 28.44
N LYS A 272 -1.91 7.46 29.11
CA LYS A 272 -0.89 6.44 29.40
C LYS A 272 -1.00 5.32 28.38
N PHE A 273 0.17 4.80 28.02
CA PHE A 273 0.37 3.70 27.09
C PHE A 273 1.12 2.58 27.81
N ASP A 274 0.81 1.35 27.43
CA ASP A 274 1.49 0.15 27.91
C ASP A 274 2.67 -0.20 27.00
N TYR A 275 2.58 0.17 25.72
CA TYR A 275 3.58 -0.11 24.70
C TYR A 275 3.77 1.09 23.78
N LEU A 276 5.02 1.27 23.31
CA LEU A 276 5.40 2.27 22.33
C LEU A 276 5.97 1.59 21.09
N VAL A 277 5.42 1.88 19.92
CA VAL A 277 5.94 1.46 18.62
C VAL A 277 6.52 2.68 17.92
N LEU A 278 7.84 2.68 17.79
CA LEU A 278 8.61 3.84 17.40
C LEU A 278 9.54 3.50 16.24
N SER A 279 9.87 4.51 15.44
CA SER A 279 10.89 4.43 14.41
C SER A 279 12.29 4.27 15.01
N LYS A 280 13.25 3.91 14.16
CA LYS A 280 14.65 3.70 14.52
C LYS A 280 15.27 4.84 15.34
N ASP A 281 14.98 6.07 14.93
CA ASP A 281 15.68 7.28 15.37
C ASP A 281 14.98 7.97 16.55
N THR A 282 13.80 7.49 16.92
CA THR A 282 12.99 8.11 17.96
C THR A 282 13.43 7.65 19.34
N ASN A 283 13.84 8.64 20.14
CA ASN A 283 14.13 8.42 21.55
C ASN A 283 12.82 8.16 22.30
N PRO A 284 12.61 6.97 22.91
CA PRO A 284 11.34 6.66 23.56
C PRO A 284 11.06 7.56 24.78
N ASN A 285 12.09 8.14 25.39
CA ASN A 285 11.93 9.08 26.51
C ASN A 285 11.35 10.44 26.08
N SER A 286 11.32 10.76 24.78
CA SER A 286 10.61 11.96 24.28
C SER A 286 9.09 11.77 24.25
N ILE A 287 8.63 10.50 24.27
CA ILE A 287 7.21 10.14 24.25
C ILE A 287 6.65 10.01 25.67
N CYS A 288 7.37 9.32 26.56
CA CYS A 288 7.06 9.33 27.99
C CYS A 288 8.31 9.35 28.87
N GLU A 289 8.24 10.07 30.00
CA GLU A 289 9.21 9.95 31.11
C GLU A 289 8.90 8.65 31.88
N CYS A 290 9.32 7.51 31.35
CA CYS A 290 8.90 6.19 31.81
C CYS A 290 10.08 5.20 31.81
N LYS A 291 10.03 4.20 32.70
CA LYS A 291 10.97 3.08 32.64
C LYS A 291 10.52 2.14 31.52
N LEU A 292 11.41 1.89 30.57
CA LEU A 292 11.11 1.17 29.32
C LEU A 292 12.00 -0.05 29.17
N GLU A 293 11.49 -1.07 28.49
CA GLU A 293 12.22 -2.26 28.06
C GLU A 293 11.95 -2.49 26.57
N ARG A 294 13.00 -2.60 25.75
CA ARG A 294 12.83 -2.97 24.35
C ARG A 294 12.58 -4.46 24.26
N ILE A 295 11.41 -4.84 23.76
CA ILE A 295 10.97 -6.23 23.69
C ILE A 295 11.04 -6.80 22.27
N TRP A 296 11.06 -5.93 21.27
CA TRP A 296 11.09 -6.35 19.87
C TRP A 296 11.74 -5.29 18.98
N GLN A 297 12.33 -5.77 17.89
CA GLN A 297 12.97 -4.97 16.85
C GLN A 297 12.70 -5.63 15.50
N GLY A 298 12.22 -4.84 14.54
CA GLY A 298 11.96 -5.30 13.18
C GLY A 298 13.24 -5.50 12.39
N ILE A 299 13.15 -6.27 11.29
CA ILE A 299 14.27 -6.42 10.35
C ILE A 299 14.65 -5.04 9.78
N GLY A 300 15.97 -4.77 9.73
CA GLY A 300 16.53 -3.49 9.30
C GLY A 300 16.57 -2.40 10.39
N ASP A 301 16.14 -2.70 11.63
CA ASP A 301 16.10 -1.78 12.77
C ASP A 301 15.20 -0.54 12.57
N ASN A 302 14.31 -0.57 11.56
CA ASN A 302 13.45 0.57 11.23
C ASN A 302 12.30 0.77 12.23
N VAL A 303 11.93 -0.29 12.95
CA VAL A 303 10.81 -0.33 13.90
C VAL A 303 11.27 -0.95 15.21
N LYS A 304 10.95 -0.31 16.32
CA LYS A 304 11.26 -0.78 17.68
C LYS A 304 10.01 -0.75 18.54
N VAL A 305 9.85 -1.78 19.36
CA VAL A 305 8.77 -1.85 20.34
C VAL A 305 9.32 -1.86 21.75
N TRP A 306 8.76 -0.97 22.55
CA TRP A 306 9.11 -0.76 23.94
C TRP A 306 7.91 -1.05 24.83
N ARG A 307 8.12 -1.84 25.87
CA ARG A 307 7.17 -2.04 26.96
C ARG A 307 7.39 -0.97 28.02
N VAL A 308 6.30 -0.34 28.45
CA VAL A 308 6.30 0.59 29.58
C VAL A 308 6.21 -0.20 30.88
N LEU A 309 7.28 -0.22 31.66
CA LEU A 309 7.34 -0.93 32.94
C LEU A 309 6.76 -0.09 34.08
N LYS A 310 7.02 1.22 34.07
CA LYS A 310 6.54 2.14 35.11
C LYS A 310 6.54 3.58 34.63
N TRP A 311 5.45 4.29 34.88
CA TRP A 311 5.36 5.74 34.72
C TRP A 311 6.10 6.44 35.85
N GLN A 312 7.02 7.35 35.53
CA GLN A 312 7.64 8.19 36.55
C GLN A 312 6.68 9.33 36.89
N ASN A 313 6.09 9.29 38.09
CA ASN A 313 5.38 10.46 38.61
C ASN A 313 6.46 11.44 39.09
N LYS A 314 6.62 12.59 38.41
CA LYS A 314 7.24 13.74 39.06
C LYS A 314 6.36 14.12 40.25
N LYS A 315 6.84 13.89 41.47
CA LYS A 315 6.45 14.75 42.59
C LYS A 315 7.00 16.13 42.21
N ILE A 316 6.12 17.01 41.73
CA ILE A 316 6.43 18.43 41.65
C ILE A 316 6.64 18.86 43.12
N GLN A 317 7.90 18.99 43.52
CA GLN A 317 8.24 19.74 44.72
C GLN A 317 8.06 21.21 44.34
N PHE A 318 7.07 21.86 44.95
CA PHE A 318 6.93 23.30 44.93
C PHE A 318 8.00 23.94 45.82
#